data_AF-A0A7J6Q1A3-F1
#
_entry.id   AF-A0A7J6Q1A3-F1
#
_cell.length_a   1.000
_cell.length_b   1.000
_cell.length_c   1.000
_cell.angle_alpha   90.00
_cell.angle_beta   90.00
_cell.angle_gamma   90.00
#
_symmetry.space_group_name_H-M   'P 1'
#
loop_
_entity.id
_entity.type
_entity.pdbx_description
1 polymer ?
#
loop_
_entity_poly.entity_id
_entity_poly.type
_entity_poly.pdbx_seq_one_letter_code
_entity_poly.pdbx_strand_id
1 'polypeptide(L)'
;LQRSLGFKLVACHIRHSNRDDAKQELQWVTYVTGRLGVPLYHHHVKLRRPHGSLKTGISRMDYEKQTRDIRFSMYAKAHKLAWAAAGLPEEERSQPVVVVGHHMDDVDENRLAELGKGNLLNINGMVVNAEGNDDDEIGNVCQVRPLLLSTRKEELIACASRHNIPYMVDSTPKWSRRGWIRGVLDLGFPTDGDARRRFLKDLTSAGELSDALDRQVSQASIELVPHRIIPGGEARFKKQNRVVKGFNFLALDTSNLFAEKTPALMSEIAETKERLLNVVSRIAEAWGPAVAAYKEQ
;
A
#
# COMPACT_ATOMS: atom_id res chain seq x y z
N LEU A 1 -6.19 6.02 29.14
CA LEU A 1 -5.72 5.50 27.84
C LEU A 1 -4.65 6.39 27.21
N GLN A 2 -4.87 7.69 26.95
CA GLN A 2 -3.87 8.52 26.26
C GLN A 2 -2.60 8.83 27.07
N ARG A 3 -2.69 9.07 28.40
CA ARG A 3 -1.52 9.47 29.22
C ARG A 3 -0.47 8.37 29.44
N SER A 4 -0.79 7.10 29.21
CA SER A 4 0.10 5.96 29.49
C SER A 4 0.89 5.46 28.28
N LEU A 5 0.67 6.02 27.09
CA LEU A 5 1.20 5.49 25.83
C LEU A 5 2.31 6.33 25.19
N GLY A 6 2.62 7.51 25.74
CA GLY A 6 3.62 8.42 25.17
C GLY A 6 3.16 9.13 23.88
N PHE A 7 1.94 8.89 23.41
CA PHE A 7 1.36 9.56 22.25
C PHE A 7 -0.11 9.95 22.48
N LYS A 8 -0.58 10.98 21.75
CA LYS A 8 -1.99 11.38 21.72
C LYS A 8 -2.69 10.72 20.53
N LEU A 9 -3.68 9.89 20.83
CA LEU A 9 -4.49 9.23 19.80
C LEU A 9 -5.67 10.12 19.38
N VAL A 10 -5.87 10.25 18.07
CA VAL A 10 -7.07 10.85 17.47
C VAL A 10 -7.68 9.90 16.44
N ALA A 11 -9.00 9.90 16.34
CA ALA A 11 -9.74 9.12 15.37
C ALA A 11 -10.04 9.97 14.13
N CYS A 12 -9.93 9.36 12.95
CA CYS A 12 -10.33 9.96 11.68
C CYS A 12 -11.38 9.07 11.00
N HIS A 13 -12.47 9.66 10.52
CA HIS A 13 -13.51 8.92 9.78
C HIS A 13 -13.96 9.64 8.51
N ILE A 14 -13.99 8.93 7.38
CA ILE A 14 -14.47 9.45 6.11
C ILE A 14 -15.82 8.84 5.80
N ARG A 15 -16.83 9.71 5.67
CA ARG A 15 -18.15 9.32 5.22
C ARG A 15 -18.25 9.52 3.70
N HIS A 16 -18.38 8.44 2.95
CA HIS A 16 -18.67 8.51 1.51
C HIS A 16 -20.18 8.62 1.25
N SER A 17 -20.58 9.41 0.25
CA SER A 17 -22.00 9.58 -0.14
C SER A 17 -22.55 8.44 -1.00
N ASN A 18 -21.91 7.26 -0.98
CA ASN A 18 -22.25 6.16 -1.88
C ASN A 18 -23.21 5.14 -1.26
N ARG A 19 -23.52 5.26 0.03
CA ARG A 19 -24.43 4.36 0.75
C ARG A 19 -25.31 5.10 1.74
N ASP A 20 -26.50 4.56 1.96
CA ASP A 20 -27.48 5.12 2.89
C ASP A 20 -27.09 4.86 4.36
N ASP A 21 -26.46 3.72 4.62
CA ASP A 21 -25.97 3.31 5.95
C ASP A 21 -24.76 4.13 6.44
N ALA A 22 -24.07 4.86 5.56
CA ALA A 22 -22.88 5.64 5.89
C ALA A 22 -23.14 6.71 6.97
N LYS A 23 -24.41 7.12 7.17
CA LYS A 23 -24.79 8.00 8.30
C LYS A 23 -24.77 7.25 9.63
N GLN A 24 -25.22 6.01 9.65
CA GLN A 24 -25.24 5.16 10.84
C GLN A 24 -23.82 4.77 11.25
N GLU A 25 -22.94 4.51 10.28
CA GLU A 25 -21.50 4.27 10.53
C GLU A 25 -20.84 5.47 11.25
N LEU A 26 -21.09 6.69 10.79
CA LEU A 26 -20.58 7.88 11.46
C LEU A 26 -21.14 8.05 12.88
N GLN A 27 -22.44 7.78 13.08
CA GLN A 27 -23.06 7.82 14.41
C GLN A 27 -22.42 6.81 15.35
N TRP A 28 -22.19 5.60 14.87
CA TRP A 28 -21.52 4.53 15.60
C TRP A 28 -20.09 4.92 16.00
N VAL A 29 -19.28 5.39 15.05
CA VAL A 29 -17.90 5.82 15.33
C VAL A 29 -17.88 6.96 16.33
N THR A 30 -18.77 7.95 16.18
CA THR A 30 -18.90 9.09 17.11
C THR A 30 -19.22 8.60 18.53
N TYR A 31 -20.14 7.66 18.66
CA TYR A 31 -20.50 7.06 19.95
C TYR A 31 -19.28 6.37 20.58
N VAL A 32 -18.60 5.48 19.84
CA VAL A 32 -17.46 4.71 20.35
C VAL A 32 -16.31 5.63 20.76
N THR A 33 -15.93 6.60 19.90
CA THR A 33 -14.83 7.52 20.21
C THR A 33 -15.15 8.41 21.41
N GLY A 34 -16.40 8.85 21.55
CA GLY A 34 -16.86 9.59 22.71
C GLY A 34 -16.76 8.78 24.00
N ARG A 35 -17.14 7.50 23.97
CA ARG A 35 -17.01 6.57 25.12
C ARG A 35 -15.55 6.30 25.50
N LEU A 36 -14.64 6.31 24.53
CA LEU A 36 -13.20 6.10 24.75
C LEU A 36 -12.44 7.39 25.12
N GLY A 37 -13.09 8.56 25.05
CA GLY A 37 -12.44 9.85 25.25
C GLY A 37 -11.41 10.19 24.16
N VAL A 38 -11.63 9.68 22.94
CA VAL A 38 -10.75 9.93 21.79
C VAL A 38 -11.37 10.99 20.90
N PRO A 39 -10.68 12.10 20.59
CA PRO A 39 -11.18 13.10 19.65
C PRO A 39 -11.43 12.50 18.26
N LEU A 40 -12.56 12.83 17.65
CA LEU A 40 -12.94 12.38 16.32
C LEU A 40 -12.95 13.55 15.34
N TYR A 41 -12.13 13.46 14.30
CA TYR A 41 -12.24 14.30 13.10
C TYR A 41 -12.93 13.49 12.01
N HIS A 42 -13.96 14.05 11.38
CA HIS A 42 -14.62 13.38 10.27
C HIS A 42 -14.80 14.31 9.06
N HIS A 43 -14.84 13.73 7.88
CA HIS A 43 -15.11 14.45 6.65
C HIS A 43 -16.18 13.74 5.82
N HIS A 44 -17.09 14.52 5.24
CA HIS A 44 -18.14 14.02 4.35
C HIS A 44 -17.75 14.28 2.90
N VAL A 45 -17.41 13.20 2.18
CA VAL A 45 -17.09 13.25 0.76
C VAL A 45 -18.39 13.34 -0.04
N LYS A 46 -18.61 14.49 -0.68
CA LYS A 46 -19.79 14.76 -1.53
C LYS A 46 -19.70 14.13 -2.93
N LEU A 47 -18.51 13.71 -3.35
CA LEU A 47 -18.31 13.03 -4.63
C LEU A 47 -19.06 11.70 -4.65
N ARG A 48 -19.73 11.42 -5.77
CA ARG A 48 -20.36 10.13 -6.03
C ARG A 48 -19.49 9.29 -6.95
N ARG A 49 -19.36 8.00 -6.63
CA ARG A 49 -18.62 7.06 -7.46
C ARG A 49 -19.37 6.79 -8.78
N PRO A 50 -18.75 6.99 -9.95
CA PRO A 50 -19.33 6.52 -11.20
C PRO A 50 -19.42 4.99 -11.20
N HIS A 51 -20.61 4.44 -11.47
CA HIS A 51 -20.83 2.99 -11.54
C HIS A 51 -22.04 2.65 -12.42
N GLY A 52 -21.92 1.61 -13.27
CA GLY A 52 -22.98 1.21 -14.18
C GLY A 52 -23.42 2.35 -15.09
N SER A 53 -24.73 2.66 -15.08
CA SER A 53 -25.32 3.77 -15.83
C SER A 53 -25.22 5.13 -15.14
N LEU A 54 -24.73 5.20 -13.89
CA LEU A 54 -24.64 6.45 -13.14
C LEU A 54 -23.51 7.34 -13.69
N LYS A 55 -23.89 8.36 -14.45
CA LYS A 55 -22.98 9.41 -14.92
C LYS A 55 -22.83 10.49 -13.85
N THR A 56 -21.61 10.68 -13.35
CA THR A 56 -21.29 11.69 -12.32
C THR A 56 -20.46 12.85 -12.86
N GLY A 57 -20.10 12.83 -14.15
CA GLY A 57 -19.27 13.85 -14.79
C GLY A 57 -17.76 13.70 -14.56
N ILE A 58 -17.33 12.69 -13.81
CA ILE A 58 -15.92 12.34 -13.60
C ILE A 58 -15.67 10.87 -13.94
N SER A 59 -14.45 10.53 -14.35
CA SER A 59 -14.09 9.13 -14.58
C SER A 59 -13.96 8.38 -13.24
N ARG A 60 -13.99 7.04 -13.29
CA ARG A 60 -13.74 6.21 -12.11
C ARG A 60 -12.32 6.41 -11.57
N MET A 61 -11.35 6.57 -12.47
CA MET A 61 -9.96 6.83 -12.13
C MET A 61 -9.81 8.17 -11.40
N ASP A 62 -10.46 9.23 -11.91
CA ASP A 62 -10.45 10.55 -11.27
C ASP A 62 -11.14 10.52 -9.90
N TYR A 63 -12.25 9.79 -9.77
CA TYR A 63 -12.91 9.60 -8.48
C TYR A 63 -11.99 8.90 -7.47
N GLU A 64 -11.34 7.80 -7.87
CA GLU A 64 -10.45 7.04 -6.98
C GLU A 64 -9.23 7.89 -6.57
N LYS A 65 -8.67 8.68 -7.50
CA LYS A 65 -7.61 9.66 -7.21
C LYS A 65 -8.08 10.78 -6.27
N GLN A 66 -9.17 11.47 -6.60
CA GLN A 66 -9.66 12.60 -5.80
C GLN A 66 -10.05 12.16 -4.38
N THR A 67 -10.68 10.99 -4.23
CA THR A 67 -11.04 10.48 -2.90
C THR A 67 -9.83 9.98 -2.10
N ARG A 68 -8.76 9.53 -2.77
CA ARG A 68 -7.44 9.33 -2.15
C ARG A 68 -6.88 10.67 -1.66
N ASP A 69 -6.82 11.68 -2.52
CA ASP A 69 -6.25 13.00 -2.19
C ASP A 69 -7.00 13.67 -1.02
N ILE A 70 -8.34 13.58 -1.00
CA ILE A 70 -9.17 14.06 0.11
C ILE A 70 -8.83 13.34 1.42
N ARG A 71 -8.64 12.02 1.36
CA ARG A 71 -8.35 11.20 2.55
C ARG A 71 -7.01 11.57 3.18
N PHE A 72 -5.94 11.69 2.38
CA PHE A 72 -4.64 12.10 2.90
C PHE A 72 -4.62 13.57 3.34
N SER A 73 -5.31 14.45 2.62
CA SER A 73 -5.50 15.85 3.05
C SER A 73 -6.23 15.96 4.39
N MET A 74 -7.23 15.08 4.63
CA MET A 74 -7.93 15.02 5.90
C MET A 74 -7.00 14.59 7.03
N TYR A 75 -6.16 13.57 6.82
CA TYR A 75 -5.21 13.12 7.83
C TYR A 75 -4.24 14.23 8.25
N ALA A 76 -3.65 14.94 7.28
CA ALA A 76 -2.76 16.06 7.55
C ALA A 76 -3.46 17.19 8.33
N LYS A 77 -4.69 17.54 7.95
CA LYS A 77 -5.51 18.55 8.65
C LYS A 77 -5.88 18.12 10.07
N ALA A 78 -6.31 16.87 10.25
CA ALA A 78 -6.66 16.32 11.56
C ALA A 78 -5.45 16.33 12.49
N HIS A 79 -4.26 15.94 11.99
CA HIS A 79 -3.01 16.03 12.75
C HIS A 79 -2.71 17.46 13.20
N LYS A 80 -2.78 18.44 12.29
CA LYS A 80 -2.56 19.86 12.62
C LYS A 80 -3.53 20.37 13.69
N LEU A 81 -4.82 20.06 13.56
CA LEU A 81 -5.84 20.47 14.54
C LEU A 81 -5.62 19.79 15.90
N ALA A 82 -5.30 18.50 15.91
CA ALA A 82 -4.99 17.76 17.13
C ALA A 82 -3.74 18.30 17.83
N TRP A 83 -2.71 18.68 17.07
CA TRP A 83 -1.48 19.28 17.58
C TRP A 83 -1.74 20.63 18.26
N ALA A 84 -2.48 21.51 17.59
CA ALA A 84 -2.87 22.81 18.15
C ALA A 84 -3.76 22.65 19.40
N ALA A 85 -4.76 21.77 19.35
CA ALA A 85 -5.64 21.49 20.51
C ALA A 85 -4.87 20.86 21.69
N ALA A 86 -3.73 20.23 21.42
CA ALA A 86 -2.84 19.70 22.43
C ALA A 86 -1.97 20.77 23.11
N GLY A 87 -1.97 22.01 22.62
CA GLY A 87 -1.16 23.12 23.14
C GLY A 87 0.33 22.97 22.84
N LEU A 88 0.68 22.22 21.78
CA LEU A 88 2.06 21.95 21.41
C LEU A 88 2.58 23.02 20.42
N PRO A 89 3.87 23.41 20.49
CA PRO A 89 4.45 24.40 19.58
C PRO A 89 4.43 23.94 18.11
N GLU A 90 4.14 24.83 17.16
CA GLU A 90 4.03 24.47 15.73
C GLU A 90 5.39 24.07 15.15
N GLU A 91 6.47 24.68 15.64
CA GLU A 91 7.86 24.39 15.29
C GLU A 91 8.32 22.98 15.68
N GLU A 92 7.66 22.35 16.65
CA GLU A 92 7.93 20.98 17.08
C GLU A 92 7.02 19.96 16.39
N ARG A 93 6.14 20.41 15.48
CA ARG A 93 5.15 19.54 14.84
C ARG A 93 5.82 18.50 13.96
N SER A 94 5.71 17.25 14.38
CA SER A 94 6.20 16.11 13.62
C SER A 94 5.35 15.83 12.37
N GLN A 95 5.85 14.94 11.52
CA GLN A 95 5.06 14.36 10.44
C GLN A 95 3.81 13.65 10.98
N PRO A 96 2.64 13.80 10.33
CA PRO A 96 1.46 12.99 10.63
C PRO A 96 1.72 11.48 10.48
N VAL A 97 1.43 10.72 11.53
CA VAL A 97 1.43 9.25 11.49
C VAL A 97 0.00 8.73 11.56
N VAL A 98 -0.40 7.93 10.57
CA VAL A 98 -1.74 7.38 10.43
C VAL A 98 -1.70 5.87 10.55
N VAL A 99 -2.38 5.35 11.54
CA VAL A 99 -2.53 3.90 11.74
C VAL A 99 -3.82 3.44 11.07
N VAL A 100 -3.73 2.45 10.17
CA VAL A 100 -4.89 1.85 9.50
C VAL A 100 -4.96 0.35 9.79
N GLY A 101 -6.19 -0.16 9.94
CA GLY A 101 -6.46 -1.55 10.31
C GLY A 101 -6.41 -2.54 9.15
N HIS A 102 -5.51 -2.36 8.18
CA HIS A 102 -5.32 -3.37 7.12
C HIS A 102 -4.64 -4.62 7.70
N HIS A 103 -5.15 -5.78 7.33
CA HIS A 103 -4.73 -7.08 7.85
C HIS A 103 -4.25 -8.02 6.73
N MET A 104 -3.78 -9.22 7.08
CA MET A 104 -3.16 -10.14 6.10
C MET A 104 -4.10 -10.52 4.95
N ASP A 105 -5.40 -10.64 5.22
CA ASP A 105 -6.39 -10.96 4.17
C ASP A 105 -6.49 -9.85 3.10
N ASP A 106 -6.24 -8.57 3.45
CA ASP A 106 -6.21 -7.49 2.45
C ASP A 106 -5.01 -7.67 1.50
N VAL A 107 -3.90 -8.23 1.98
CA VAL A 107 -2.73 -8.54 1.15
C VAL A 107 -3.04 -9.70 0.21
N ASP A 108 -3.75 -10.73 0.68
CA ASP A 108 -4.18 -11.86 -0.15
C ASP A 108 -5.16 -11.43 -1.25
N GLU A 109 -6.08 -10.52 -0.94
CA GLU A 109 -6.94 -9.88 -1.94
C GLU A 109 -6.12 -9.12 -2.99
N ASN A 110 -5.10 -8.37 -2.57
CA ASN A 110 -4.23 -7.63 -3.49
C ASN A 110 -3.42 -8.59 -4.36
N ARG A 111 -2.84 -9.65 -3.80
CA ARG A 111 -2.08 -10.67 -4.55
C ARG A 111 -2.93 -11.25 -5.67
N LEU A 112 -4.15 -11.68 -5.36
CA LEU A 112 -5.09 -12.20 -6.36
C LEU A 112 -5.52 -11.13 -7.37
N ALA A 113 -5.69 -9.89 -6.93
CA ALA A 113 -6.03 -8.79 -7.82
C ALA A 113 -4.89 -8.44 -8.78
N GLU A 114 -3.64 -8.48 -8.35
CA GLU A 114 -2.49 -8.19 -9.21
C GLU A 114 -2.17 -9.37 -10.13
N LEU A 115 -2.14 -10.61 -9.61
CA LEU A 115 -1.95 -11.81 -10.42
C LEU A 115 -3.05 -11.94 -11.50
N GLY A 116 -4.31 -11.65 -11.16
CA GLY A 116 -5.41 -11.66 -12.13
C GLY A 116 -5.33 -10.56 -13.20
N LYS A 117 -4.49 -9.54 -13.04
CA LYS A 117 -4.15 -8.57 -14.10
C LYS A 117 -2.94 -9.01 -14.94
N GLY A 118 -2.26 -10.08 -14.54
CA GLY A 118 -0.99 -10.53 -15.14
C GLY A 118 0.26 -9.87 -14.55
N ASN A 119 0.13 -9.15 -13.42
CA ASN A 119 1.27 -8.54 -12.76
C ASN A 119 2.02 -9.58 -11.90
N LEU A 120 3.35 -9.59 -12.00
CA LEU A 120 4.22 -10.50 -11.24
C LEU A 120 5.12 -9.77 -10.23
N LEU A 121 5.24 -8.45 -10.33
CA LEU A 121 6.06 -7.62 -9.44
C LEU A 121 5.16 -6.87 -8.47
N ASN A 122 5.63 -6.70 -7.23
CA ASN A 122 4.96 -5.96 -6.16
C ASN A 122 3.48 -6.38 -5.96
N ILE A 123 3.19 -7.68 -6.05
CA ILE A 123 1.81 -8.18 -5.95
C ILE A 123 1.21 -8.05 -4.53
N ASN A 124 2.06 -7.87 -3.50
CA ASN A 124 1.60 -7.55 -2.14
C ASN A 124 0.86 -6.20 -2.12
N GLY A 125 1.34 -5.22 -2.90
CA GLY A 125 0.72 -3.91 -3.10
C GLY A 125 0.62 -3.04 -1.84
N MET A 126 1.14 -3.50 -0.70
CA MET A 126 1.11 -2.79 0.57
C MET A 126 2.32 -3.18 1.41
N VAL A 127 2.84 -2.19 2.14
CA VAL A 127 3.92 -2.35 3.12
C VAL A 127 3.45 -1.94 4.51
N VAL A 128 4.12 -2.47 5.54
CA VAL A 128 3.80 -2.18 6.95
C VAL A 128 3.91 -0.69 7.25
N ASN A 129 5.03 -0.09 6.83
CA ASN A 129 5.29 1.33 6.97
C ASN A 129 5.46 1.90 5.57
N ALA A 130 4.57 2.82 5.20
CA ALA A 130 4.71 3.63 4.00
C ALA A 130 5.05 5.04 4.45
N GLU A 131 6.31 5.44 4.27
CA GLU A 131 6.74 6.81 4.51
C GLU A 131 6.27 7.68 3.35
N GLY A 132 5.67 8.81 3.69
CA GLY A 132 5.22 9.78 2.71
C GLY A 132 6.22 10.91 2.56
N ASN A 133 6.51 11.31 1.32
CA ASN A 133 7.19 12.56 1.01
C ASN A 133 6.25 13.51 0.24
N ASP A 134 6.65 14.77 0.07
CA ASP A 134 5.80 15.80 -0.57
C ASP A 134 5.46 15.48 -2.05
N ASP A 135 6.25 14.62 -2.71
CA ASP A 135 6.09 14.22 -4.11
C ASP A 135 5.30 12.90 -4.30
N ASP A 136 5.01 12.18 -3.21
CA ASP A 136 4.37 10.87 -3.24
C ASP A 136 2.83 10.95 -3.22
N GLU A 137 2.20 9.84 -3.63
CA GLU A 137 0.73 9.70 -3.62
C GLU A 137 0.07 9.83 -2.23
N ILE A 138 0.85 9.66 -1.16
CA ILE A 138 0.37 9.78 0.21
C ILE A 138 0.73 11.14 0.84
N GLY A 139 1.45 11.99 0.11
CA GLY A 139 1.98 13.28 0.56
C GLY A 139 2.86 13.13 1.80
N ASN A 140 3.01 14.20 2.58
CA ASN A 140 3.76 14.20 3.83
C ASN A 140 3.06 13.46 5.00
N VAL A 141 2.45 12.30 4.75
CA VAL A 141 1.77 11.47 5.75
C VAL A 141 2.41 10.10 5.80
N CYS A 142 2.91 9.70 6.97
CA CYS A 142 3.37 8.35 7.22
C CYS A 142 2.18 7.44 7.53
N GLN A 143 2.07 6.30 6.84
CA GLN A 143 1.01 5.33 7.06
C GLN A 143 1.56 4.02 7.61
N VAL A 144 1.00 3.58 8.74
CA VAL A 144 1.39 2.36 9.45
C VAL A 144 0.24 1.35 9.44
N ARG A 145 0.54 0.09 9.14
CA ARG A 145 -0.40 -1.05 9.08
C ARG A 145 0.05 -2.17 10.03
N PRO A 146 -0.21 -2.07 11.35
CA PRO A 146 0.35 -3.02 12.32
C PRO A 146 -0.14 -4.47 12.15
N LEU A 147 -1.33 -4.65 11.59
CA LEU A 147 -2.00 -5.96 11.49
C LEU A 147 -1.64 -6.72 10.18
N LEU A 148 -0.84 -6.12 9.31
CA LEU A 148 -0.65 -6.58 7.93
C LEU A 148 0.08 -7.93 7.81
N LEU A 149 1.05 -8.20 8.70
CA LEU A 149 1.98 -9.32 8.55
C LEU A 149 1.45 -10.65 9.09
N SER A 150 0.67 -10.61 10.16
CA SER A 150 0.40 -11.81 10.95
C SER A 150 -1.04 -11.97 11.39
N THR A 151 -1.89 -10.95 11.22
CA THR A 151 -3.24 -10.98 11.76
C THR A 151 -4.25 -11.30 10.66
N ARG A 152 -5.02 -12.37 10.85
CA ARG A 152 -6.17 -12.73 10.01
C ARG A 152 -7.46 -12.09 10.51
N LYS A 153 -8.44 -11.85 9.63
CA LYS A 153 -9.75 -11.31 10.01
C LYS A 153 -10.47 -12.18 11.04
N GLU A 154 -10.32 -13.50 10.93
CA GLU A 154 -10.90 -14.45 11.89
C GLU A 154 -10.38 -14.23 13.33
N GLU A 155 -9.10 -13.91 13.49
CA GLU A 155 -8.50 -13.60 14.80
C GLU A 155 -9.05 -12.29 15.37
N LEU A 156 -9.26 -11.28 14.51
CA LEU A 156 -9.86 -10.00 14.90
C LEU A 156 -11.32 -10.18 15.35
N ILE A 157 -12.09 -10.99 14.63
CA ILE A 157 -13.48 -11.30 14.99
C ILE A 157 -13.54 -12.11 16.29
N ALA A 158 -12.66 -13.09 16.46
CA ALA A 158 -12.56 -13.88 17.70
C ALA A 158 -12.17 -13.00 18.89
N CYS A 159 -11.23 -12.07 18.69
CA CYS A 159 -10.83 -11.08 19.69
C CYS A 159 -12.00 -10.16 20.06
N ALA A 160 -12.70 -9.61 19.06
CA ALA A 160 -13.85 -8.75 19.29
C ALA A 160 -14.97 -9.49 20.04
N SER A 161 -15.25 -10.74 19.66
CA SER A 161 -16.24 -11.59 20.35
C SER A 161 -15.84 -11.87 21.80
N ARG A 162 -14.57 -12.23 22.04
CA ARG A 162 -14.04 -12.50 23.40
C ARG A 162 -14.17 -11.28 24.32
N HIS A 163 -13.98 -10.09 23.78
CA HIS A 163 -14.00 -8.84 24.55
C HIS A 163 -15.34 -8.09 24.45
N ASN A 164 -16.37 -8.69 23.85
CA ASN A 164 -17.65 -8.05 23.58
C ASN A 164 -17.51 -6.67 22.92
N ILE A 165 -16.58 -6.55 21.97
CA ILE A 165 -16.34 -5.34 21.20
C ILE A 165 -17.29 -5.38 20.00
N PRO A 166 -18.31 -4.52 19.95
CA PRO A 166 -19.18 -4.41 18.80
C PRO A 166 -18.42 -3.85 17.59
N TYR A 167 -18.67 -4.41 16.41
CA TYR A 167 -18.08 -4.00 15.14
C TYR A 167 -19.13 -3.92 14.03
N MET A 168 -18.83 -3.15 12.99
CA MET A 168 -19.72 -2.97 11.84
C MET A 168 -19.60 -4.16 10.89
N VAL A 169 -20.70 -4.48 10.20
CA VAL A 169 -20.74 -5.56 9.20
C VAL A 169 -19.97 -5.14 7.94
N ASP A 170 -19.37 -6.12 7.25
CA ASP A 170 -18.71 -5.86 5.97
C ASP A 170 -19.72 -5.34 4.95
N SER A 171 -19.50 -4.09 4.54
CA SER A 171 -20.34 -3.34 3.61
C SER A 171 -19.73 -3.30 2.20
N THR A 172 -18.74 -4.16 1.92
CA THR A 172 -18.11 -4.33 0.62
C THR A 172 -19.08 -5.01 -0.35
N PRO A 173 -19.46 -4.36 -1.48
CA PRO A 173 -20.45 -4.94 -2.37
C PRO A 173 -19.94 -6.22 -3.05
N LYS A 174 -20.76 -7.27 -3.05
CA LYS A 174 -20.44 -8.58 -3.66
C LYS A 174 -20.12 -8.51 -5.16
N TRP A 175 -20.73 -7.56 -5.87
CA TRP A 175 -20.48 -7.34 -7.30
C TRP A 175 -19.13 -6.67 -7.59
N SER A 176 -18.47 -6.11 -6.57
CA SER A 176 -17.15 -5.50 -6.74
C SER A 176 -16.09 -6.58 -6.85
N ARG A 177 -15.02 -6.32 -7.61
CA ARG A 177 -13.90 -7.26 -7.75
C ARG A 177 -13.36 -7.75 -6.40
N ARG A 178 -13.19 -6.83 -5.43
CA ARG A 178 -12.73 -7.18 -4.07
C ARG A 178 -13.78 -8.02 -3.32
N GLY A 179 -15.05 -7.61 -3.35
CA GLY A 179 -16.13 -8.38 -2.71
C GLY A 179 -16.27 -9.79 -3.28
N TRP A 180 -16.06 -9.95 -4.58
CA TRP A 180 -16.06 -11.25 -5.23
C TRP A 180 -14.87 -12.12 -4.82
N ILE A 181 -13.65 -11.56 -4.82
CA ILE A 181 -12.44 -12.27 -4.35
C ILE A 181 -12.62 -12.75 -2.91
N ARG A 182 -13.13 -11.90 -2.02
CA ARG A 182 -13.46 -12.26 -0.63
C ARG A 182 -14.45 -13.40 -0.56
N GLY A 183 -15.54 -13.32 -1.32
CA GLY A 183 -16.55 -14.37 -1.37
C GLY A 183 -15.97 -15.73 -1.74
N VAL A 184 -15.09 -15.78 -2.75
CA VAL A 184 -14.41 -17.02 -3.15
C VAL A 184 -13.42 -17.49 -2.06
N LEU A 185 -12.65 -16.59 -1.45
CA LEU A 185 -11.73 -16.95 -0.36
C LEU A 185 -12.45 -17.52 0.87
N ASP A 186 -13.63 -17.01 1.19
CA ASP A 186 -14.39 -17.38 2.37
C ASP A 186 -15.26 -18.62 2.13
N LEU A 187 -15.84 -18.77 0.93
CA LEU A 187 -16.87 -19.78 0.65
C LEU A 187 -16.55 -20.73 -0.51
N GLY A 188 -15.53 -20.42 -1.32
CA GLY A 188 -15.17 -21.23 -2.49
C GLY A 188 -14.33 -22.46 -2.16
N PHE A 189 -13.74 -22.54 -0.96
CA PHE A 189 -12.90 -23.67 -0.55
C PHE A 189 -13.68 -24.67 0.33
N PRO A 190 -13.29 -25.97 0.31
CA PRO A 190 -13.88 -26.98 1.18
C PRO A 190 -13.83 -26.60 2.68
N THR A 191 -14.83 -27.07 3.42
CA THR A 191 -15.00 -26.78 4.85
C THR A 191 -13.93 -27.41 5.74
N ASP A 192 -13.17 -28.40 5.26
CA ASP A 192 -12.06 -28.99 5.99
C ASP A 192 -10.88 -28.02 6.21
N GLY A 193 -10.84 -26.92 5.44
CA GLY A 193 -9.90 -25.82 5.58
C GLY A 193 -8.48 -26.10 5.09
N ASP A 194 -8.13 -27.35 4.76
CA ASP A 194 -6.78 -27.72 4.36
C ASP A 194 -6.40 -27.19 2.98
N ALA A 195 -7.33 -27.28 2.02
CA ALA A 195 -7.14 -26.72 0.69
C ALA A 195 -6.95 -25.19 0.76
N ARG A 196 -7.79 -24.50 1.54
CA ARG A 196 -7.67 -23.05 1.77
C ARG A 196 -6.34 -22.69 2.41
N ARG A 197 -5.91 -23.44 3.44
CA ARG A 197 -4.63 -23.18 4.13
C ARG A 197 -3.43 -23.30 3.19
N ARG A 198 -3.40 -24.34 2.35
CA ARG A 198 -2.35 -24.52 1.33
C ARG A 198 -2.38 -23.39 0.31
N PHE A 199 -3.56 -23.00 -0.15
CA PHE A 199 -3.74 -21.89 -1.07
C PHE A 199 -3.23 -20.56 -0.51
N LEU A 200 -3.57 -20.22 0.75
CA LEU A 200 -3.06 -19.01 1.41
C LEU A 200 -1.54 -19.03 1.62
N LYS A 201 -0.97 -20.22 1.85
CA LYS A 201 0.48 -20.41 1.91
C LYS A 201 1.13 -20.13 0.56
N ASP A 202 0.58 -20.66 -0.53
CA ASP A 202 1.06 -20.39 -1.89
C ASP A 202 0.95 -18.90 -2.24
N LEU A 203 -0.14 -18.22 -1.86
CA LEU A 203 -0.26 -16.76 -2.02
C LEU A 203 0.84 -16.00 -1.28
N THR A 204 1.14 -16.42 -0.05
CA THR A 204 2.22 -15.80 0.75
C THR A 204 3.58 -16.01 0.08
N SER A 205 3.88 -17.23 -0.35
CA SER A 205 5.11 -17.53 -1.08
C SER A 205 5.23 -16.79 -2.41
N ALA A 206 4.12 -16.62 -3.14
CA ALA A 206 4.10 -15.81 -4.36
C ALA A 206 4.43 -14.34 -4.05
N GLY A 207 3.88 -13.79 -2.96
CA GLY A 207 4.18 -12.42 -2.52
C GLY A 207 5.66 -12.23 -2.16
N GLU A 208 6.25 -13.17 -1.42
CA GLU A 208 7.67 -13.13 -1.05
C GLU A 208 8.59 -13.21 -2.28
N LEU A 209 8.29 -14.11 -3.22
CA LEU A 209 9.04 -14.26 -4.48
C LEU A 209 8.87 -13.03 -5.39
N SER A 210 7.68 -12.44 -5.42
CA SER A 210 7.41 -11.21 -6.17
C SER A 210 8.24 -10.03 -5.65
N ASP A 211 8.30 -9.84 -4.34
CA ASP A 211 9.12 -8.77 -3.73
C ASP A 211 10.61 -9.04 -3.91
N ALA A 212 11.05 -10.30 -3.88
CA ALA A 212 12.44 -10.67 -4.16
C ALA A 212 12.81 -10.38 -5.62
N LEU A 213 11.94 -10.76 -6.56
CA LEU A 213 12.13 -10.49 -7.98
C LEU A 213 12.17 -8.98 -8.26
N ASP A 214 11.29 -8.21 -7.65
CA ASP A 214 11.24 -6.74 -7.79
C ASP A 214 12.55 -6.08 -7.31
N ARG A 215 13.09 -6.52 -6.16
CA ARG A 215 14.40 -6.07 -5.67
C ARG A 215 15.54 -6.42 -6.62
N GLN A 216 15.59 -7.66 -7.12
CA GLN A 216 16.63 -8.11 -8.05
C GLN A 216 16.57 -7.31 -9.37
N VAL A 217 15.37 -7.10 -9.92
CA VAL A 217 15.17 -6.30 -11.14
C VAL A 217 15.58 -4.85 -10.91
N SER A 218 15.22 -4.27 -9.76
CA SER A 218 15.60 -2.89 -9.41
C SER A 218 17.13 -2.75 -9.29
N GLN A 219 17.81 -3.72 -8.68
CA GLN A 219 19.27 -3.75 -8.59
C GLN A 219 19.95 -3.88 -9.96
N ALA A 220 19.39 -4.70 -10.86
CA ALA A 220 19.89 -4.83 -12.22
C ALA A 220 19.69 -3.56 -13.06
N SER A 221 18.70 -2.71 -12.70
CA SER A 221 18.33 -1.52 -13.46
C SER A 221 19.16 -0.26 -13.12
N ILE A 222 20.06 -0.32 -12.14
CA ILE A 222 20.89 0.81 -11.72
C ILE A 222 22.36 0.59 -12.14
N GLU A 223 22.76 1.19 -13.27
CA GLU A 223 24.17 1.31 -13.63
C GLU A 223 24.76 2.58 -13.01
N LEU A 224 25.68 2.41 -12.05
CA LEU A 224 26.50 3.51 -11.55
C LEU A 224 27.74 3.64 -12.45
N VAL A 225 27.82 4.72 -13.22
CA VAL A 225 29.00 5.00 -14.06
C VAL A 225 29.99 5.86 -13.27
N PRO A 226 31.19 5.34 -12.93
CA PRO A 226 32.17 6.13 -12.21
C PRO A 226 32.74 7.24 -13.11
N HIS A 227 32.92 8.43 -12.54
CA HIS A 227 33.68 9.50 -13.17
C HIS A 227 35.14 9.46 -12.72
N ARG A 228 36.07 9.64 -13.66
CA ARG A 228 37.47 9.89 -13.35
C ARG A 228 37.74 11.40 -13.31
N ILE A 229 38.35 11.85 -12.23
CA ILE A 229 38.86 13.22 -12.13
C ILE A 229 40.21 13.27 -12.87
N ILE A 230 40.31 14.09 -13.91
CA ILE A 230 41.57 14.38 -14.62
C ILE A 230 42.11 15.71 -14.09
N PRO A 231 43.15 15.70 -13.23
CA PRO A 231 43.73 16.92 -12.70
C PRO A 231 44.60 17.64 -13.75
N GLY A 232 44.61 18.98 -13.71
CA GLY A 232 45.57 19.79 -14.46
C GLY A 232 45.12 20.28 -15.84
N GLY A 233 43.82 20.36 -16.08
CA GLY A 233 43.24 20.89 -17.31
C GLY A 233 43.39 22.40 -17.50
N GLU A 234 43.53 22.84 -18.75
CA GLU A 234 43.40 24.26 -19.15
C GLU A 234 42.01 24.49 -19.77
N ALA A 235 41.19 25.33 -19.14
CA ALA A 235 39.91 25.75 -19.70
C ALA A 235 40.04 27.13 -20.36
N ARG A 236 39.75 27.22 -21.66
CA ARG A 236 39.69 28.50 -22.40
C ARG A 236 38.26 28.99 -22.50
N PHE A 237 37.94 30.05 -21.77
CA PHE A 237 36.63 30.69 -21.86
C PHE A 237 36.62 31.68 -23.03
N LYS A 238 35.96 31.31 -24.14
CA LYS A 238 35.89 32.07 -25.41
C LYS A 238 35.49 33.54 -25.24
N LYS A 239 34.77 33.92 -24.18
CA LYS A 239 34.26 35.28 -23.96
C LYS A 239 35.22 36.23 -23.22
N GLN A 240 36.26 35.72 -22.55
CA GLN A 240 37.10 36.55 -21.66
C GLN A 240 38.60 36.52 -21.99
N ASN A 241 39.01 35.79 -23.04
CA ASN A 241 40.41 35.63 -23.46
C ASN A 241 41.38 35.33 -22.30
N ARG A 242 40.89 34.62 -21.28
CA ARG A 242 41.60 34.23 -20.06
C ARG A 242 41.78 32.72 -20.07
N VAL A 243 43.01 32.28 -19.83
CA VAL A 243 43.35 30.87 -19.59
C VAL A 243 43.46 30.68 -18.09
N VAL A 244 42.65 29.79 -17.52
CA VAL A 244 42.76 29.41 -16.11
C VAL A 244 43.36 28.01 -16.04
N LYS A 245 44.48 27.89 -15.32
CA LYS A 245 45.19 26.62 -15.10
C LYS A 245 44.72 25.96 -13.81
N GLY A 246 44.74 24.63 -13.78
CA GLY A 246 44.44 23.85 -12.56
C GLY A 246 42.98 23.39 -12.43
N PHE A 247 42.20 23.39 -13.52
CA PHE A 247 40.86 22.81 -13.48
C PHE A 247 40.92 21.28 -13.52
N ASN A 248 40.12 20.64 -12.67
CA ASN A 248 39.89 19.21 -12.72
C ASN A 248 38.76 18.94 -13.72
N PHE A 249 38.99 18.13 -14.75
CA PHE A 249 37.94 17.69 -15.66
C PHE A 249 37.30 16.40 -15.15
N LEU A 250 35.98 16.30 -15.20
CA LEU A 250 35.26 15.04 -15.03
C LEU A 250 35.24 14.33 -16.39
N ALA A 251 35.97 13.23 -16.52
CA ALA A 251 35.84 12.34 -17.67
C ALA A 251 34.97 11.14 -17.27
N LEU A 252 34.02 10.79 -18.14
CA LEU A 252 33.28 9.54 -18.02
C LEU A 252 34.24 8.38 -18.28
N ASP A 253 34.39 7.47 -17.32
CA ASP A 253 35.17 6.26 -17.53
C ASP A 253 34.28 5.19 -18.17
N THR A 254 34.40 5.04 -19.48
CA THR A 254 33.60 4.09 -20.26
C THR A 254 34.20 2.69 -20.32
N SER A 255 35.40 2.49 -19.76
CA SER A 255 36.10 1.19 -19.82
C SER A 255 35.43 0.10 -19.01
N ASN A 256 34.64 0.48 -17.99
CA ASN A 256 33.88 -0.43 -17.12
C ASN A 256 32.38 -0.50 -17.43
N LEU A 257 31.88 0.17 -18.49
CA LEU A 257 30.45 0.16 -18.87
C LEU A 257 29.90 -1.25 -19.16
N PHE A 258 30.77 -2.23 -19.42
CA PHE A 258 30.40 -3.61 -19.72
C PHE A 258 30.99 -4.62 -18.72
N ALA A 259 31.49 -4.17 -17.56
CA ALA A 259 32.18 -5.02 -16.59
C ALA A 259 31.21 -5.96 -15.85
N GLU A 260 31.09 -7.19 -16.38
CA GLU A 260 30.91 -8.51 -15.71
C GLU A 260 29.84 -8.72 -14.62
N LYS A 261 28.95 -7.78 -14.30
CA LYS A 261 27.87 -8.03 -13.31
C LYS A 261 26.64 -8.77 -13.88
N THR A 262 26.65 -9.16 -15.15
CA THR A 262 25.42 -9.45 -15.89
C THR A 262 24.97 -10.92 -15.91
N PRO A 263 25.83 -11.97 -15.93
CA PRO A 263 25.34 -13.36 -16.08
C PRO A 263 24.70 -13.95 -14.82
N ALA A 264 25.32 -13.77 -13.65
CA ALA A 264 24.89 -14.42 -12.41
C ALA A 264 23.58 -13.84 -11.87
N LEU A 265 23.46 -12.50 -11.82
CA LEU A 265 22.23 -11.83 -11.38
C LEU A 265 21.05 -12.12 -12.34
N MET A 266 21.31 -12.18 -13.65
CA MET A 266 20.27 -12.54 -14.62
C MET A 266 19.83 -14.00 -14.49
N SER A 267 20.74 -14.90 -14.14
CA SER A 267 20.40 -16.29 -13.80
C SER A 267 19.54 -16.37 -12.53
N GLU A 268 19.87 -15.61 -11.49
CA GLU A 268 19.11 -15.56 -10.24
C GLU A 268 17.69 -14.99 -10.44
N ILE A 269 17.56 -13.93 -11.26
CA ILE A 269 16.28 -13.35 -11.69
C ILE A 269 15.44 -14.41 -12.42
N ALA A 270 16.07 -15.16 -13.35
CA ALA A 270 15.37 -16.20 -14.11
C ALA A 270 14.85 -17.31 -13.20
N GLU A 271 15.68 -17.79 -12.27
CA GLU A 271 15.29 -18.82 -11.30
C GLU A 271 14.17 -18.34 -10.38
N THR A 272 14.28 -17.12 -9.85
CA THR A 272 13.26 -16.53 -8.97
C THR A 272 11.93 -16.38 -9.70
N LYS A 273 11.98 -15.93 -10.96
CA LYS A 273 10.81 -15.84 -11.85
C LYS A 273 10.19 -17.21 -12.11
N GLU A 274 10.99 -18.23 -12.41
CA GLU A 274 10.50 -19.60 -12.65
C GLU A 274 9.80 -20.17 -11.41
N ARG A 275 10.42 -20.01 -10.23
CA ARG A 275 9.82 -20.40 -8.95
C ARG A 275 8.49 -19.68 -8.70
N LEU A 276 8.42 -18.38 -8.99
CA LEU A 276 7.19 -17.60 -8.88
C LEU A 276 6.11 -18.15 -9.82
N LEU A 277 6.44 -18.39 -11.10
CA LEU A 277 5.49 -18.94 -12.07
C LEU A 277 4.97 -20.31 -11.66
N ASN A 278 5.82 -21.18 -11.11
CA ASN A 278 5.41 -22.48 -10.57
C ASN A 278 4.41 -22.35 -9.41
N VAL A 279 4.60 -21.37 -8.52
CA VAL A 279 3.64 -21.10 -7.43
C VAL A 279 2.34 -20.51 -7.99
N VAL A 280 2.43 -19.58 -8.94
CA VAL A 280 1.26 -18.98 -9.61
C VAL A 280 0.42 -20.04 -10.35
N SER A 281 1.06 -21.06 -10.96
CA SER A 281 0.33 -22.18 -11.56
C SER A 281 -0.52 -22.93 -10.53
N ARG A 282 0.06 -23.27 -9.36
CA ARG A 282 -0.68 -23.93 -8.28
C ARG A 282 -1.84 -23.08 -7.76
N ILE A 283 -1.63 -21.77 -7.64
CA ILE A 283 -2.69 -20.82 -7.28
C ILE A 283 -3.80 -20.89 -8.33
N ALA A 284 -3.48 -20.84 -9.62
CA ALA A 284 -4.48 -20.89 -10.70
C ALA A 284 -5.26 -22.21 -10.70
N GLU A 285 -4.58 -23.34 -10.53
CA GLU A 285 -5.17 -24.69 -10.44
C GLU A 285 -6.16 -24.82 -9.28
N ALA A 286 -5.85 -24.23 -8.12
CA ALA A 286 -6.74 -24.24 -6.97
C ALA A 286 -7.86 -23.19 -7.05
N TRP A 287 -7.60 -22.05 -7.70
CA TRP A 287 -8.55 -20.94 -7.78
C TRP A 287 -9.74 -21.25 -8.70
N GLY A 288 -9.51 -21.90 -9.84
CA GLY A 288 -10.57 -22.25 -10.80
C GLY A 288 -11.73 -23.04 -10.17
N PRO A 289 -11.47 -24.19 -9.50
CA PRO A 289 -12.46 -24.95 -8.78
C PRO A 289 -13.15 -24.15 -7.66
N ALA A 290 -12.40 -23.34 -6.91
CA ALA A 290 -12.97 -22.53 -5.83
C ALA A 290 -13.97 -21.48 -6.36
N VAL A 291 -13.65 -20.88 -7.51
CA VAL A 291 -14.54 -19.96 -8.22
C VAL A 291 -15.80 -20.68 -8.71
N ALA A 292 -15.68 -21.90 -9.25
CA ALA A 292 -16.83 -22.68 -9.69
C ALA A 292 -17.76 -23.00 -8.50
N ALA A 293 -17.21 -23.52 -7.40
CA ALA A 293 -17.95 -23.83 -6.18
C ALA A 293 -18.67 -22.61 -5.59
N TYR A 294 -18.03 -21.44 -5.59
CA TYR A 294 -18.66 -20.20 -5.12
C TYR A 294 -19.83 -19.74 -6.01
N LYS A 295 -19.79 -20.00 -7.32
CA LYS A 295 -20.87 -19.65 -8.25
C LYS A 295 -22.10 -20.55 -8.13
N GLU A 296 -21.95 -21.75 -7.56
CA GLU A 296 -23.02 -22.73 -7.37
C GLU A 296 -23.83 -22.50 -6.08
N GLN A 297 -23.39 -21.56 -5.22
CA GLN A 297 -24.06 -21.14 -3.98
C GLN A 297 -25.04 -19.98 -4.21
#